data_AF-A0A2P2IAS6-F1
#
_entry.id   AF-A0A2P2IAS6-F1
#
_cell.length_a   1.000
_cell.length_b   1.000
_cell.length_c   1.000
_cell.angle_alpha   90.00
_cell.angle_beta   90.00
_cell.angle_gamma   90.00
#
_symmetry.space_group_name_H-M   'P 1'
#
loop_
_entity.id
_entity.type
_entity.pdbx_description
1 polymer ?
#
loop_
_entity_poly.entity_id
_entity_poly.type
_entity_poly.pdbx_seq_one_letter_code
_entity_poly.pdbx_strand_id
1 'polypeptide(L)'
;IEFGYFQGDPIKSLLRTYVGEEAASKRQVLNSSSVTQDDRGLRQLIAAGCYHAAVNLTTQLLTVYGQGEGRAGHPSKHTAHSIQLWFTRLALLVKLRRYSLAEVECEQFGQLDAPDLYFEFYPELYGGRRGSMVPFSFR
;
A
#
# COMPACT_ATOMS: atom_id res chain seq x y z
N ILE A 1 -6.59 -31.38 -7.08
CA ILE A 1 -7.03 -30.76 -5.80
C ILE A 1 -7.14 -29.27 -6.09
N GLU A 2 -8.31 -28.82 -6.52
CA GLU A 2 -8.61 -27.39 -6.72
C GLU A 2 -8.85 -26.78 -5.33
N PHE A 3 -7.95 -25.91 -4.88
CA PHE A 3 -8.22 -25.06 -3.72
C PHE A 3 -9.17 -23.95 -4.14
N GLY A 4 -10.48 -24.23 -4.05
CA GLY A 4 -11.52 -23.23 -4.21
C GLY A 4 -11.37 -22.14 -3.14
N TYR A 5 -11.13 -20.91 -3.58
CA TYR A 5 -11.24 -19.70 -2.76
C TYR A 5 -12.71 -19.52 -2.34
N PHE A 6 -13.15 -20.21 -1.30
CA PHE A 6 -14.34 -19.84 -0.54
C PHE A 6 -14.02 -18.60 0.32
N GLN A 7 -13.89 -17.42 -0.29
CA GLN A 7 -13.70 -16.16 0.45
C GLN A 7 -15.05 -15.51 0.78
N GLY A 8 -15.85 -16.17 1.62
CA GLY A 8 -16.79 -15.45 2.47
C GLY A 8 -16.04 -14.87 3.67
N ASP A 9 -16.44 -13.68 4.16
CA ASP A 9 -15.87 -13.10 5.38
C ASP A 9 -16.06 -14.07 6.56
N PRO A 10 -15.00 -14.74 7.05
CA PRO A 10 -15.14 -15.82 8.01
C PRO A 10 -15.71 -15.30 9.34
N ILE A 11 -15.41 -14.05 9.68
CA ILE A 11 -15.95 -13.40 10.88
C ILE A 11 -17.43 -13.08 10.67
N LYS A 12 -17.86 -12.68 9.47
CA LYS A 12 -19.29 -12.50 9.16
C LYS A 12 -20.06 -13.81 9.32
N SER A 13 -19.48 -14.92 8.87
CA SER A 13 -20.06 -16.26 9.07
C SER A 13 -20.17 -16.61 10.56
N LEU A 14 -19.10 -16.39 11.34
CA LEU A 14 -19.10 -16.61 12.79
C LEU A 14 -20.12 -15.72 13.52
N LEU A 15 -20.22 -14.44 13.16
CA LEU A 15 -21.22 -13.52 13.73
C LEU A 15 -22.64 -14.02 13.46
N ARG A 16 -22.91 -14.49 12.23
CA ARG A 16 -24.21 -15.04 11.88
C ARG A 16 -24.54 -16.27 12.72
N THR A 17 -23.57 -17.16 12.90
CA THR A 17 -23.74 -18.42 13.64
C THR A 17 -23.89 -18.22 15.14
N TYR A 18 -23.11 -17.33 15.76
CA TYR A 18 -22.98 -17.24 17.22
C TYR A 18 -23.59 -15.98 17.86
N VAL A 19 -23.88 -14.94 17.07
CA VAL A 19 -24.42 -13.66 17.59
C VAL A 19 -25.80 -13.36 16.98
N GLY A 20 -25.97 -13.66 15.69
CA GLY A 20 -27.22 -13.49 14.95
C GLY A 20 -27.05 -12.66 13.68
N GLU A 21 -28.07 -12.72 12.81
CA GLU A 21 -28.07 -12.10 11.49
C GLU A 21 -27.90 -10.57 11.55
N GLU A 22 -28.44 -9.92 12.58
CA GLU A 22 -28.35 -8.47 12.74
C GLU A 22 -26.89 -8.01 12.98
N ALA A 23 -26.15 -8.72 13.82
CA ALA A 23 -24.73 -8.43 14.08
C ALA A 23 -23.85 -8.75 12.86
N ALA A 24 -24.17 -9.81 12.12
CA ALA A 24 -23.49 -10.15 10.88
C ALA A 24 -23.74 -9.10 9.77
N SER A 25 -24.95 -8.54 9.70
CA SER A 25 -25.33 -7.53 8.70
C SER A 25 -24.66 -6.18 8.94
N LYS A 26 -24.39 -5.84 10.22
CA LYS A 26 -23.65 -4.63 10.60
C LYS A 26 -22.17 -4.68 10.22
N ARG A 27 -21.62 -5.86 9.93
CA ARG A 27 -20.23 -6.02 9.48
C ARG A 27 -20.10 -5.71 8.00
N GLN A 28 -19.51 -4.55 7.70
CA GLN A 28 -19.08 -4.17 6.36
C GLN A 28 -17.55 -4.14 6.31
N VAL A 29 -16.95 -5.09 5.60
CA VAL A 29 -15.50 -5.10 5.33
C VAL A 29 -15.30 -4.56 3.92
N LEU A 30 -14.67 -3.39 3.82
CA LEU A 30 -14.26 -2.87 2.53
C LEU A 30 -13.07 -3.69 2.03
N ASN A 31 -13.18 -4.23 0.81
CA ASN A 31 -12.08 -4.83 0.09
C ASN A 31 -11.56 -3.86 -0.97
N SER A 32 -10.43 -4.18 -1.61
CA SER A 32 -9.82 -3.30 -2.62
C SER A 32 -10.74 -3.03 -3.81
N SER A 33 -11.62 -3.96 -4.20
CA SER A 33 -12.60 -3.75 -5.28
C SER A 33 -13.84 -2.95 -4.88
N SER A 34 -14.02 -2.68 -3.58
CA SER A 34 -15.13 -1.88 -3.05
C SER A 34 -14.84 -0.38 -3.05
N VAL A 35 -13.62 0.03 -3.41
CA VAL A 35 -13.17 1.44 -3.40
C VAL A 35 -12.60 1.84 -4.75
N THR A 36 -12.49 3.14 -4.99
CA THR A 36 -11.79 3.67 -6.16
C THR A 36 -10.32 3.26 -6.15
N GLN A 37 -9.77 2.98 -7.33
CA GLN A 37 -8.37 2.54 -7.46
C GLN A 37 -7.42 3.75 -7.50
N ASP A 38 -7.51 4.60 -6.47
CA ASP A 38 -6.77 5.86 -6.33
C ASP A 38 -6.53 6.21 -4.84
N ASP A 39 -5.95 7.38 -4.58
CA ASP A 39 -5.71 7.89 -3.23
C ASP A 39 -6.96 7.98 -2.36
N ARG A 40 -8.13 8.25 -2.97
CA ARG A 40 -9.38 8.39 -2.24
C ARG A 40 -9.79 7.04 -1.68
N GLY A 41 -9.72 5.99 -2.51
CA GLY A 41 -10.00 4.63 -2.06
C GLY A 41 -9.00 4.12 -1.05
N LEU A 42 -7.71 4.44 -1.21
CA LEU A 42 -6.69 4.09 -0.23
C LEU A 42 -6.98 4.72 1.14
N ARG A 43 -7.32 6.01 1.18
CA ARG A 43 -7.70 6.70 2.42
C ARG A 43 -8.96 6.10 3.05
N GLN A 44 -9.95 5.71 2.25
CA GLN A 44 -11.16 5.05 2.74
C GLN A 44 -10.86 3.71 3.41
N LEU A 45 -10.01 2.87 2.79
CA LEU A 45 -9.60 1.59 3.37
C LEU A 45 -8.86 1.77 4.69
N ILE A 46 -7.96 2.76 4.77
CA ILE A 46 -7.20 3.07 5.99
C ILE A 46 -8.15 3.57 7.09
N ALA A 47 -9.07 4.48 6.77
CA ALA A 47 -10.04 5.02 7.72
C ALA A 47 -11.00 3.94 8.25
N ALA A 48 -11.36 2.96 7.40
CA ALA A 48 -12.19 1.82 7.78
C ALA A 48 -11.40 0.69 8.49
N GLY A 49 -10.11 0.86 8.76
CA GLY A 49 -9.27 -0.16 9.40
C GLY A 49 -8.97 -1.38 8.53
N CYS A 50 -9.28 -1.33 7.23
CA CYS A 50 -9.11 -2.42 6.27
C CYS A 50 -7.67 -2.47 5.73
N TYR A 51 -6.68 -2.62 6.62
CA TYR A 51 -5.26 -2.45 6.29
C TYR A 51 -4.71 -3.48 5.30
N HIS A 52 -5.20 -4.73 5.31
CA HIS A 52 -4.82 -5.73 4.31
C HIS A 52 -5.24 -5.32 2.89
N ALA A 53 -6.48 -4.82 2.75
CA ALA A 53 -6.97 -4.31 1.48
C ALA A 53 -6.19 -3.04 1.06
N ALA A 54 -5.84 -2.18 2.02
CA ALA A 54 -5.02 -1.00 1.74
C ALA A 54 -3.62 -1.39 1.21
N VAL A 55 -2.95 -2.39 1.81
CA VAL A 55 -1.67 -2.92 1.29
C VAL A 55 -1.83 -3.42 -0.14
N ASN A 56 -2.87 -4.20 -0.44
CA ASN A 56 -3.11 -4.70 -1.80
C ASN A 56 -3.31 -3.55 -2.79
N LEU A 57 -4.06 -2.52 -2.41
CA LEU A 57 -4.26 -1.34 -3.25
C LEU A 57 -2.95 -0.57 -3.48
N THR A 58 -2.08 -0.44 -2.47
CA THR A 58 -0.74 0.15 -2.69
C THR A 58 0.09 -0.63 -3.69
N THR A 59 0.00 -1.97 -3.72
CA THR A 59 0.66 -2.79 -4.76
C THR A 59 0.18 -2.38 -6.14
N GLN A 60 -1.14 -2.30 -6.34
CA GLN A 60 -1.73 -1.96 -7.64
C GLN A 60 -1.34 -0.55 -8.09
N LEU A 61 -1.37 0.44 -7.18
CA LEU A 61 -0.97 1.81 -7.48
C LEU A 61 0.52 1.91 -7.84
N LEU A 62 1.40 1.22 -7.11
CA LEU A 62 2.83 1.18 -7.43
C LEU A 62 3.09 0.54 -8.81
N THR A 63 2.36 -0.52 -9.16
CA THR A 63 2.43 -1.13 -10.50
C THR A 63 2.06 -0.15 -11.61
N VAL A 64 1.08 0.74 -11.40
CA VAL A 64 0.74 1.80 -12.35
C VAL A 64 1.91 2.78 -12.56
N TYR A 65 2.69 3.06 -11.50
CA TYR A 65 3.94 3.84 -11.60
C TYR A 65 5.13 3.03 -12.15
N GLY A 66 4.92 1.78 -12.57
CA GLY A 66 5.97 0.90 -13.07
C GLY A 66 6.92 0.38 -11.98
N GLN A 67 6.47 0.36 -10.73
CA GLN A 67 7.23 -0.07 -9.55
C GLN A 67 6.58 -1.33 -8.93
N GLY A 68 7.29 -2.03 -8.04
CA GLY A 68 6.76 -3.21 -7.34
C GLY A 68 7.17 -4.55 -7.93
N GLU A 69 6.31 -5.57 -7.80
CA GLU A 69 6.64 -6.96 -8.17
C GLU A 69 7.12 -7.10 -9.62
N GLY A 70 8.18 -7.88 -9.83
CA GLY A 70 8.79 -8.08 -11.16
C GLY A 70 9.62 -6.90 -11.68
N ARG A 71 9.78 -5.83 -10.89
CA ARG A 71 10.62 -4.66 -11.23
C ARG A 71 11.92 -4.59 -10.43
N ALA A 72 12.19 -5.56 -9.57
CA ALA A 72 13.46 -5.66 -8.84
C ALA A 72 14.64 -5.69 -9.83
N GLY A 73 15.66 -4.87 -9.58
CA GLY A 73 16.84 -4.75 -10.45
C GLY A 73 16.63 -3.93 -11.74
N HIS A 74 15.43 -3.44 -12.01
CA HIS A 74 15.16 -2.51 -13.12
C HIS A 74 15.13 -1.06 -12.61
N PRO A 75 15.67 -0.10 -13.38
CA PRO A 75 15.54 1.32 -13.04
C PRO A 75 14.07 1.71 -12.92
N SER A 76 13.71 2.25 -11.76
CA SER A 76 12.39 2.79 -11.49
C SER A 76 12.47 4.32 -11.43
N LYS A 77 11.53 5.01 -12.07
CA LYS A 77 11.43 6.47 -11.92
C LYS A 77 10.61 6.80 -10.69
N HIS A 78 11.20 7.51 -9.74
CA HIS A 78 10.50 7.97 -8.55
C HIS A 78 9.78 9.29 -8.81
N THR A 79 8.57 9.39 -8.28
CA THR A 79 7.87 10.64 -8.10
C THR A 79 7.61 10.90 -6.63
N ALA A 80 7.42 12.16 -6.24
CA ALA A 80 7.03 12.47 -4.86
C ALA A 80 5.79 11.68 -4.42
N HIS A 81 4.88 11.42 -5.36
CA HIS A 81 3.70 10.61 -5.11
C HIS A 81 4.02 9.11 -4.96
N SER A 82 4.86 8.52 -5.82
CA SER A 82 5.24 7.11 -5.66
C SER A 82 6.01 6.85 -4.36
N ILE A 83 6.86 7.81 -3.93
CA ILE A 83 7.56 7.72 -2.64
C ILE A 83 6.57 7.77 -1.47
N GLN A 84 5.55 8.63 -1.54
CA GLN A 84 4.48 8.65 -0.55
C GLN A 84 3.68 7.34 -0.51
N LEU A 85 3.45 6.69 -1.65
CA LEU A 85 2.81 5.37 -1.72
C LEU A 85 3.68 4.29 -1.06
N TRP A 86 4.99 4.27 -1.32
CA TRP A 86 5.92 3.35 -0.67
C TRP A 86 5.96 3.54 0.84
N PHE A 87 6.06 4.78 1.31
CA PHE A 87 5.98 5.07 2.75
C PHE A 87 4.67 4.55 3.36
N THR A 88 3.54 4.81 2.68
CA THR A 88 2.22 4.33 3.14
C THR A 88 2.16 2.81 3.20
N ARG A 89 2.71 2.12 2.20
CA ARG A 89 2.78 0.66 2.15
C ARG A 89 3.59 0.10 3.32
N LEU A 90 4.81 0.59 3.53
CA LEU A 90 5.68 0.15 4.61
C LEU A 90 5.06 0.39 5.99
N ALA A 91 4.45 1.57 6.19
CA ALA A 91 3.72 1.88 7.42
C ALA A 91 2.55 0.90 7.67
N LEU A 92 1.82 0.51 6.62
CA LEU A 92 0.74 -0.48 6.72
C LEU A 92 1.27 -1.89 7.03
N LEU A 93 2.39 -2.29 6.42
CA LEU A 93 3.04 -3.59 6.73
C LEU A 93 3.48 -3.65 8.19
N VAL A 94 4.11 -2.59 8.70
CA VAL A 94 4.48 -2.45 10.11
C VAL A 94 3.25 -2.52 11.01
N LYS A 95 2.16 -1.81 10.65
CA LYS A 95 0.89 -1.84 11.39
C LYS A 95 0.26 -3.23 11.45
N LEU A 96 0.42 -4.02 10.39
CA LEU A 96 0.00 -5.43 10.29
C LEU A 96 1.01 -6.42 10.88
N ARG A 97 2.11 -5.94 11.47
CA ARG A 97 3.21 -6.75 12.03
C ARG A 97 3.86 -7.67 11.00
N ARG A 98 3.88 -7.26 9.73
CA ARG A 98 4.53 -7.96 8.62
C ARG A 98 5.98 -7.48 8.47
N TYR A 99 6.75 -7.57 9.56
CA TYR A 99 8.08 -6.95 9.65
C TYR A 99 9.07 -7.50 8.62
N SER A 100 9.12 -8.82 8.41
CA SER A 100 10.04 -9.41 7.44
C SER A 100 9.79 -8.93 6.01
N LEU A 101 8.53 -8.73 5.63
CA LEU A 101 8.21 -8.18 4.32
C LEU A 101 8.53 -6.68 4.24
N ALA A 102 8.25 -5.93 5.31
CA ALA A 102 8.61 -4.51 5.37
C ALA A 102 10.13 -4.30 5.29
N GLU A 103 10.92 -5.17 5.92
CA GLU A 103 12.38 -5.15 5.89
C GLU A 103 12.91 -5.36 4.46
N VAL A 104 12.46 -6.44 3.80
CA VAL A 104 12.83 -6.72 2.40
C VAL A 104 12.43 -5.58 1.45
N GLU A 105 11.24 -5.00 1.62
CA GLU A 105 10.80 -3.89 0.77
C GLU A 105 11.56 -2.58 1.08
N CYS A 106 11.95 -2.32 2.33
CA CYS A 106 12.67 -1.10 2.68
C CYS A 106 14.15 -1.12 2.30
N GLU A 107 14.77 -2.31 2.14
CA GLU A 107 16.16 -2.45 1.68
C GLU A 107 16.44 -1.69 0.38
N GLN A 108 15.45 -1.58 -0.51
CA GLN A 108 15.57 -0.85 -1.77
C GLN A 108 15.85 0.65 -1.59
N PHE A 109 15.51 1.21 -0.43
CA PHE A 109 15.66 2.64 -0.14
C PHE A 109 16.94 2.97 0.63
N GLY A 110 17.66 1.98 1.17
CA GLY A 110 18.90 2.18 1.91
C GLY A 110 18.78 3.24 3.01
N GLN A 111 19.59 4.29 2.93
CA GLN A 111 19.59 5.41 3.88
C GLN A 111 18.70 6.59 3.46
N LEU A 112 17.83 6.39 2.46
CA LEU A 112 16.92 7.41 1.92
C LEU A 112 17.64 8.67 1.38
N ASP A 113 18.87 8.48 0.88
CA ASP A 113 19.75 9.54 0.40
C ASP A 113 20.27 9.30 -1.04
N ALA A 114 19.76 8.25 -1.70
CA ALA A 114 20.07 7.97 -3.09
C ALA A 114 19.67 9.15 -4.01
N PRO A 115 20.46 9.48 -5.05
CA PRO A 115 20.21 10.65 -5.89
C PRO A 115 18.80 10.70 -6.51
N ASP A 116 18.27 9.54 -6.90
CA ASP A 116 16.94 9.37 -7.50
C ASP A 116 15.78 9.64 -6.51
N LEU A 117 16.08 9.88 -5.24
CA LEU A 117 15.10 10.33 -4.24
C LEU A 117 15.03 11.86 -4.12
N TYR A 118 15.75 12.61 -4.96
CA TYR A 118 15.77 14.09 -4.96
C TYR A 118 15.13 14.66 -6.22
N PHE A 119 14.50 15.83 -6.10
CA PHE A 119 13.85 16.50 -7.24
C PHE A 119 14.85 16.83 -8.34
N GLU A 120 16.08 17.20 -7.97
CA GLU A 120 17.16 17.60 -8.89
C GLU A 120 17.58 16.48 -9.85
N PHE A 121 17.30 15.21 -9.53
CA PHE A 121 17.63 14.08 -10.38
C PHE A 121 16.69 13.97 -11.60
N TYR A 122 15.50 14.57 -11.55
CA TYR A 122 14.53 14.58 -12.63
C TYR A 122 14.19 16.01 -13.07
N PRO A 123 15.16 16.76 -13.65
CA PRO A 123 14.94 18.14 -14.08
C PRO A 123 13.83 18.26 -15.14
N GLU A 124 13.59 17.22 -15.93
CA GLU A 124 12.51 17.18 -16.92
C GLU A 124 11.11 17.10 -16.30
N LEU A 125 10.99 16.55 -15.08
CA LEU A 125 9.72 16.42 -14.37
C LEU A 125 9.48 17.57 -13.39
N TYR A 126 10.55 18.11 -12.78
CA TYR A 126 10.44 19.06 -11.69
C TYR A 126 11.08 20.43 -11.96
N GLY A 127 11.69 20.63 -13.13
CA GLY A 127 12.34 21.87 -13.49
C GLY A 127 13.45 22.23 -12.50
N GLY A 128 13.36 23.43 -11.91
CA GLY A 128 14.32 23.93 -10.92
C GLY A 128 14.00 23.58 -9.46
N ARG A 129 13.06 22.66 -9.19
CA ARG A 129 12.71 22.28 -7.81
C ARG A 129 13.86 21.50 -7.17
N ARG A 130 14.08 21.73 -5.88
CA ARG A 130 15.22 21.18 -5.14
C ARG A 130 14.80 20.52 -3.84
N GLY A 131 15.61 19.57 -3.38
CA GLY A 131 15.45 18.86 -2.12
C GLY A 131 14.92 17.44 -2.29
N SER A 132 14.83 16.74 -1.16
CA SER A 132 14.41 15.35 -1.13
C SER A 132 12.90 15.20 -1.33
N MET A 133 12.50 14.19 -2.11
CA MET A 133 11.12 13.74 -2.24
C MET A 133 10.67 12.90 -1.03
N VAL A 134 11.60 12.44 -0.19
CA VAL A 134 11.32 11.60 0.98
C VAL A 134 10.69 12.44 2.09
N PRO A 135 9.45 12.12 2.52
CA PRO A 135 8.80 12.79 3.64
C PRO A 135 9.60 12.68 4.93
N PHE A 136 9.52 13.67 5.82
CA PHE A 136 10.20 13.63 7.12
C PHE A 136 9.81 12.38 7.94
N SER A 137 8.54 12.02 7.95
CA SER A 137 8.03 10.83 8.67
C SER A 137 8.51 9.48 8.13
N PHE A 138 9.14 9.46 6.95
CA PHE A 138 9.71 8.23 6.38
C PHE A 138 11.17 8.02 6.79
N ARG A 139 11.83 9.07 7.31
CA ARG A 139 13.20 8.98 7.82
C ARG A 139 13.22 8.44 9.26
#